data_AF-A0A817NZQ6-F1
#
_entry.id   AF-A0A817NZQ6-F1
#
_cell.length_a   1.000
_cell.length_b   1.000
_cell.length_c   1.000
_cell.angle_alpha   90.00
_cell.angle_beta   90.00
_cell.angle_gamma   90.00
#
_symmetry.space_group_name_H-M   'P 1'
#
loop_
_entity.id
_entity.type
_entity.pdbx_description
1 polymer ?
#
loop_
_entity_poly.entity_id
_entity_poly.type
_entity_poly.pdbx_seq_one_letter_code
_entity_poly.pdbx_strand_id
1 'polypeptide(L)'
;MVAASPQINVHLTDLTVGDETDTTTNHDCLVIAASIEKKNDLRQIISYCLSEWPSKWNIQNDTRHQIFSFADLNKQNITSQQLYLWSAPIDIIENYQLYLNQLSISNETLLGAQLFYNCSLPSFGPLCQYSFDYYESHYRSLAEVIHNFYKHNAYKPTILTCYTNLNCNRGPAPACLDWTEICDGKVDCLDGGLDEQNCWQLEVNDCEDNEHRCTNGQCIPYTFFLDEEAMPDCLDGTDEIRYLYSELYRCSDKEPTFACEDVT
;
A
#
# COMPACT_ATOMS: atom_id res chain seq x y z
N MET A 1 12.66 3.74 -23.20
CA MET A 1 11.66 4.61 -22.55
C MET A 1 10.80 3.67 -21.73
N VAL A 2 11.03 3.59 -20.42
CA VAL A 2 10.25 2.72 -19.52
C VAL A 2 9.02 3.54 -19.13
N ALA A 3 7.86 3.19 -19.66
CA ALA A 3 6.59 3.74 -19.24
C ALA A 3 5.97 2.75 -18.26
N ALA A 4 6.02 3.07 -16.97
CA ALA A 4 5.35 2.33 -15.93
C ALA A 4 4.41 3.29 -15.21
N SER A 5 3.14 2.90 -15.05
CA SER A 5 2.21 3.56 -14.13
C SER A 5 2.40 2.86 -12.78
N PRO A 6 3.15 3.45 -11.83
CA PRO A 6 3.48 2.76 -10.59
C PRO A 6 2.22 2.50 -9.76
N GLN A 7 2.13 1.33 -9.14
CA GLN A 7 1.34 1.19 -7.93
C GLN A 7 2.02 2.04 -6.86
N ILE A 8 1.32 3.07 -6.38
CA ILE A 8 1.84 4.00 -5.38
C ILE A 8 1.69 3.33 -4.00
N ASN A 9 2.51 2.31 -3.73
CA ASN A 9 2.71 1.81 -2.37
C ASN A 9 3.91 2.56 -1.79
N VAL A 10 3.64 3.71 -1.18
CA VAL A 10 4.66 4.49 -0.49
C VAL A 10 4.85 3.89 0.90
N HIS A 11 5.84 3.02 1.04
CA HIS A 11 6.28 2.59 2.36
C HIS A 11 7.27 3.64 2.90
N LEU A 12 6.87 4.35 3.96
CA LEU A 12 7.81 5.13 4.75
C LEU A 12 8.69 4.12 5.51
N THR A 13 9.94 3.96 5.09
CA THR A 13 10.93 3.24 5.89
C THR A 13 11.51 4.23 6.89
N ASP A 14 11.35 3.94 8.18
CA ASP A 14 11.91 4.74 9.26
C ASP A 14 13.41 4.99 9.09
N LEU A 15 13.84 6.16 9.55
CA LEU A 15 15.24 6.53 9.67
C LEU A 15 15.93 5.58 10.67
N THR A 16 16.64 4.57 10.17
CA THR A 16 17.57 3.81 11.01
C THR A 16 18.72 4.74 11.36
N VAL A 17 18.70 5.30 12.58
CA VAL A 17 19.83 6.05 13.15
C VAL A 17 20.96 5.06 13.41
N GLY A 18 21.72 4.75 12.36
CA GLY A 18 23.03 4.13 12.44
C GLY A 18 24.09 5.23 12.46
N ASP A 19 25.06 5.08 13.36
CA ASP A 19 26.15 6.01 13.65
C ASP A 19 26.73 6.73 12.44
N GLU A 20 27.17 7.97 12.68
CA GLU A 20 27.89 8.88 11.80
C GLU A 20 29.14 8.24 11.16
N THR A 21 28.96 7.34 10.20
CA THR A 21 29.99 6.96 9.24
C THR A 21 29.33 6.63 7.91
N ASP A 22 29.25 7.64 7.05
CA ASP A 22 29.41 7.55 5.59
C ASP A 22 28.76 6.34 4.87
N THR A 23 27.50 6.07 5.18
CA THR A 23 26.66 5.20 4.34
C THR A 23 25.48 6.04 3.88
N THR A 24 25.25 6.05 2.58
CA THR A 24 24.04 6.62 1.96
C THR A 24 22.83 5.90 2.54
N THR A 25 22.27 6.45 3.61
CA THR A 25 21.01 5.99 4.21
C THR A 25 19.91 6.32 3.22
N ASN A 26 19.56 5.35 2.39
CA ASN A 26 18.40 5.43 1.52
C ASN A 26 17.15 5.61 2.38
N HIS A 27 16.39 6.67 2.15
CA HIS A 27 15.11 6.94 2.81
C HIS A 27 14.05 7.30 1.76
N ASP A 28 12.77 7.32 2.17
CA ASP A 28 11.64 7.65 1.30
C ASP A 28 11.65 6.86 -0.03
N CYS A 29 11.73 5.53 0.07
CA CYS A 29 11.87 4.64 -1.08
C CYS A 29 10.53 4.40 -1.79
N LEU A 30 10.49 4.72 -3.07
CA LEU A 30 9.44 4.25 -3.98
C LEU A 30 9.83 2.88 -4.52
N VAL A 31 9.04 1.86 -4.21
CA VAL A 31 9.25 0.50 -4.71
C VAL A 31 8.37 0.28 -5.93
N ILE A 32 8.97 0.04 -7.09
CA ILE A 32 8.26 -0.23 -8.33
C ILE A 32 8.55 -1.66 -8.75
N ALA A 33 7.49 -2.42 -8.95
CA ALA A 33 7.57 -3.74 -9.53
C ALA A 33 7.51 -3.61 -11.08
N ALA A 34 8.51 -4.12 -11.80
CA ALA A 34 8.64 -4.00 -13.26
C ALA A 34 8.89 -5.35 -13.95
N SER A 35 8.31 -5.54 -15.15
CA SER A 35 8.59 -6.68 -16.02
C SER A 35 9.64 -6.31 -17.08
N ILE A 36 10.64 -7.18 -17.29
CA ILE A 36 11.55 -7.06 -18.43
C ILE A 36 10.92 -7.79 -19.61
N GLU A 37 10.64 -7.08 -20.71
CA GLU A 37 10.03 -7.59 -21.96
C GLU A 37 10.86 -8.65 -22.74
N LYS A 38 11.48 -9.64 -22.08
CA LYS A 38 12.21 -10.72 -22.76
C LYS A 38 11.85 -12.09 -22.23
N LYS A 39 10.95 -12.76 -22.96
CA LYS A 39 10.72 -14.22 -23.13
C LYS A 39 10.65 -15.17 -21.91
N ASN A 40 11.13 -14.78 -20.73
CA ASN A 40 11.26 -15.59 -19.54
C ASN A 40 10.56 -14.98 -18.32
N ASP A 41 9.73 -13.96 -18.50
CA ASP A 41 8.92 -13.35 -17.43
C ASP A 41 9.75 -13.00 -16.17
N LEU A 42 11.01 -12.56 -16.38
CA LEU A 42 11.91 -12.16 -15.30
C LEU A 42 11.44 -10.81 -14.76
N ARG A 43 10.66 -10.90 -13.68
CA ARG A 43 10.06 -9.78 -12.95
C ARG A 43 11.04 -9.27 -11.89
N GLN A 44 11.14 -7.95 -11.74
CA GLN A 44 12.11 -7.29 -10.87
C GLN A 44 11.44 -6.25 -9.98
N ILE A 45 11.86 -6.18 -8.72
CA ILE A 45 11.57 -5.06 -7.83
C ILE A 45 12.69 -4.03 -7.97
N ILE A 46 12.32 -2.79 -8.30
CA ILE A 46 13.22 -1.66 -8.41
C ILE A 46 12.85 -0.67 -7.32
N SER A 47 13.77 -0.42 -6.39
CA SER A 47 13.60 0.61 -5.36
C SER A 47 14.29 1.91 -5.78
N TYR A 48 13.52 2.99 -5.85
CA TYR A 48 13.98 4.35 -6.04
C TYR A 48 13.94 5.07 -4.69
N CYS A 49 15.08 5.14 -4.02
CA CYS A 49 15.21 5.83 -2.74
C CYS A 49 15.85 7.20 -2.91
N LEU A 50 15.47 8.14 -2.05
CA LEU A 50 16.25 9.35 -1.88
C LEU A 50 17.55 8.98 -1.16
N SER A 51 18.67 9.35 -1.77
CA SER A 51 20.02 9.13 -1.23
C SER A 51 20.54 10.33 -0.43
N GLU A 52 19.81 11.45 -0.46
CA GLU A 52 20.19 12.70 0.18
C GLU A 52 19.20 13.08 1.27
N TRP A 53 19.74 13.38 2.45
CA TRP A 53 18.99 13.80 3.62
C TRP A 53 18.03 14.96 3.33
N PRO A 54 16.80 14.96 3.89
CA PRO A 54 15.85 16.05 3.70
C PRO A 54 16.38 17.40 4.21
N SER A 55 17.33 17.40 5.14
CA SER A 55 18.02 18.60 5.64
C SER A 55 18.94 19.27 4.62
N LYS A 56 19.40 18.56 3.58
CA LYS A 56 20.13 19.15 2.44
C LYS A 56 19.19 19.85 1.46
N TRP A 57 17.93 19.44 1.45
CA TRP A 57 16.90 20.03 0.63
C TRP A 57 16.43 21.25 1.42
N ASN A 58 16.52 22.43 0.82
CA ASN A 58 16.07 23.66 1.48
C ASN A 58 14.53 23.72 1.44
N ILE A 59 13.88 22.72 2.04
CA ILE A 59 12.42 22.60 2.12
C ILE A 59 11.96 23.77 2.97
N GLN A 60 11.46 24.79 2.29
CA GLN A 60 10.89 25.96 2.94
C GLN A 60 9.59 25.49 3.59
N ASN A 61 9.58 25.43 4.92
CA ASN A 61 8.35 25.19 5.67
C ASN A 61 7.33 26.24 5.26
N ASP A 62 6.24 25.80 4.62
CA ASP A 62 5.16 26.68 4.25
C ASP A 62 4.48 27.17 5.53
N THR A 63 4.68 28.46 5.81
CA THR A 63 4.21 29.15 7.03
C THR A 63 2.69 29.25 7.12
N ARG A 64 1.96 28.82 6.09
CA ARG A 64 0.49 28.77 6.09
C ARG A 64 -0.07 27.62 6.93
N HIS A 65 0.71 26.56 7.16
CA HIS A 65 0.23 25.41 7.92
C HIS A 65 0.28 25.67 9.42
N GLN A 66 -0.78 25.28 10.12
CA GLN A 66 -0.81 25.35 11.58
C GLN A 66 0.01 24.19 12.14
N ILE A 67 0.92 24.51 13.06
CA ILE A 67 1.79 23.54 13.71
C ILE A 67 1.34 23.41 15.16
N PHE A 68 1.12 22.17 15.59
CA PHE A 68 0.71 21.85 16.96
C PHE A 68 1.69 20.86 17.58
N SER A 69 2.03 21.03 18.86
CA SER A 69 2.64 19.92 19.60
C SER A 69 1.55 18.93 20.04
N PHE A 70 1.91 17.68 20.31
CA PHE A 70 0.98 16.72 20.91
C PHE A 70 0.37 17.23 22.22
N ALA A 71 1.15 17.96 23.02
CA ALA A 71 0.65 18.64 24.20
C ALA A 71 -0.43 19.70 23.88
N ASP A 72 -0.28 20.45 22.79
CA ASP A 72 -1.26 21.47 22.38
C ASP A 72 -2.53 20.85 21.79
N LEU A 73 -2.42 19.73 21.08
CA LEU A 73 -3.57 18.94 20.62
C LEU A 73 -4.36 18.40 21.81
N ASN A 74 -3.67 17.85 22.81
CA ASN A 74 -4.32 17.33 24.01
C ASN A 74 -4.97 18.44 24.86
N LYS A 75 -4.34 19.62 24.99
CA LYS A 75 -4.99 20.79 25.63
C LYS A 75 -6.30 21.20 24.95
N GLN A 76 -6.41 20.94 23.64
CA GLN A 76 -7.61 21.22 22.84
C GLN A 76 -8.60 20.04 22.82
N ASN A 77 -8.34 18.97 23.60
CA ASN A 77 -9.12 17.72 23.62
C ASN A 77 -9.27 17.09 22.23
N ILE A 78 -8.24 17.19 21.39
CA ILE A 78 -8.22 16.53 20.08
C ILE A 78 -7.99 15.03 20.28
N THR A 79 -8.72 14.21 19.53
CA THR A 79 -8.59 12.75 19.54
C THR A 79 -7.74 12.27 18.37
N SER A 80 -7.15 11.08 18.50
CA SER A 80 -6.48 10.38 17.39
C SER A 80 -7.40 10.17 16.18
N GLN A 81 -8.69 9.89 16.42
CA GLN A 81 -9.70 9.79 15.37
C GLN A 81 -9.88 11.11 14.59
N GLN A 82 -9.80 12.26 15.26
CA GLN A 82 -9.86 13.54 14.56
C GLN A 82 -8.63 13.78 13.68
N LEU A 83 -7.44 13.37 14.11
CA LEU A 83 -6.25 13.41 13.26
C LEU A 83 -6.40 12.52 12.02
N TYR A 84 -7.01 11.34 12.17
CA TYR A 84 -7.37 10.48 11.03
C TYR A 84 -8.32 11.19 10.05
N LEU A 85 -9.37 11.86 10.54
CA LEU A 85 -10.29 12.65 9.71
C LEU A 85 -9.61 13.84 9.03
N TRP A 86 -8.52 14.35 9.59
CA TRP A 86 -7.67 15.37 8.98
C TRP A 86 -6.63 14.79 8.01
N SER A 87 -6.71 13.49 7.70
CA SER A 87 -5.76 12.81 6.82
C SER A 87 -4.31 12.90 7.31
N ALA A 88 -4.10 12.91 8.62
CA ALA A 88 -2.77 12.84 9.22
C ALA A 88 -2.09 11.49 8.87
N PRO A 89 -0.76 11.43 8.76
CA PRO A 89 -0.04 10.17 8.55
C PRO A 89 -0.34 9.17 9.68
N ILE A 90 -0.47 7.88 9.34
CA ILE A 90 -0.84 6.83 10.30
C ILE A 90 0.15 6.75 11.47
N ASP A 91 1.44 6.84 11.21
CA ASP A 91 2.49 6.82 12.24
C ASP A 91 2.35 7.98 13.23
N ILE A 92 1.90 9.15 12.78
CA ILE A 92 1.64 10.31 13.65
C ILE A 92 0.40 10.07 14.50
N ILE A 93 -0.66 9.48 13.93
CA ILE A 93 -1.88 9.12 14.65
C ILE A 93 -1.59 8.10 15.75
N GLU A 94 -0.82 7.06 15.42
CA GLU A 94 -0.40 6.02 16.36
C GLU A 94 0.48 6.59 17.47
N ASN A 95 1.49 7.40 17.14
CA ASN A 95 2.33 8.08 18.12
C ASN A 95 1.52 9.02 19.04
N TYR A 96 0.51 9.70 18.50
CA TYR A 96 -0.37 10.53 19.30
C TYR A 96 -1.23 9.70 20.25
N GLN A 97 -1.77 8.57 19.80
CA GLN A 97 -2.50 7.65 20.66
C GLN A 97 -1.59 7.06 21.76
N LEU A 98 -0.34 6.74 21.44
CA LEU A 98 0.66 6.31 22.41
C LEU A 98 0.93 7.40 23.46
N TYR A 99 1.08 8.65 23.04
CA TYR A 99 1.22 9.80 23.94
C TYR A 99 0.02 9.93 24.89
N LEU A 100 -1.21 9.87 24.37
CA LEU A 100 -2.44 9.93 25.18
C LEU A 100 -2.51 8.79 26.20
N ASN A 101 -2.12 7.58 25.81
CA ASN A 101 -2.07 6.42 26.71
C ASN A 101 -1.01 6.61 27.79
N GLN A 102 0.17 7.12 27.46
CA GLN A 102 1.26 7.33 28.42
C GLN A 102 1.00 8.45 29.42
N LEU A 103 0.26 9.49 29.05
CA LEU A 103 -0.19 10.54 29.99
C LEU A 103 -1.04 9.98 31.12
N SER A 104 -1.75 8.87 30.90
CA SER A 104 -2.51 8.21 31.96
C SER A 104 -1.62 7.52 33.00
N ILE A 105 -0.34 7.30 32.69
CA ILE A 105 0.63 6.52 33.47
C ILE A 105 1.75 7.39 34.06
N SER A 106 2.19 8.43 33.34
CA SER A 106 3.29 9.32 33.75
C SER A 106 3.16 10.73 33.18
N ASN A 107 3.48 11.75 33.99
CA ASN A 107 3.36 13.18 33.61
C ASN A 107 4.49 13.71 32.71
N GLU A 108 5.56 12.95 32.47
CA GLU A 108 6.68 13.34 31.60
C GLU A 108 6.83 12.37 30.44
N THR A 109 6.34 12.77 29.27
CA THR A 109 6.44 11.98 28.03
C THR A 109 7.21 12.78 26.99
N LEU A 110 8.33 12.25 26.50
CA LEU A 110 9.13 12.84 25.42
C LEU A 110 8.30 13.12 24.15
N LEU A 111 7.26 12.32 23.92
CA LEU A 111 6.31 12.47 22.81
C LEU A 111 5.49 13.77 22.87
N GLY A 112 5.38 14.42 24.03
CA GLY A 112 4.61 15.66 24.15
C GLY A 112 5.16 16.82 23.30
N ALA A 113 6.46 16.79 22.99
CA ALA A 113 7.12 17.77 22.14
C ALA A 113 7.06 17.43 20.63
N GLN A 114 6.54 16.25 20.26
CA GLN A 114 6.39 15.86 18.86
C GLN A 114 5.40 16.81 18.17
N LEU A 115 5.76 17.22 16.96
CA LEU A 115 5.01 18.20 16.18
C LEU A 115 4.09 17.48 15.18
N PHE A 116 2.89 18.02 15.07
CA PHE A 116 1.90 17.70 14.05
C PHE A 116 1.70 18.92 13.15
N TYR A 117 1.82 18.70 11.84
CA TYR A 117 1.55 19.71 10.83
C TYR A 117 0.14 19.49 10.30
N ASN A 118 -0.74 20.46 10.54
CA ASN A 118 -2.11 20.43 10.05
C ASN A 118 -2.13 20.86 8.57
N CYS A 119 -1.88 19.90 7.69
CA CYS A 119 -1.85 20.09 6.25
C CYS A 119 -3.27 20.27 5.71
N SER A 120 -3.45 21.20 4.77
CA SER A 120 -4.66 21.25 3.95
C SER A 120 -4.39 20.55 2.63
N LEU A 121 -5.37 19.81 2.10
CA LEU A 121 -5.29 19.28 0.73
C LEU A 121 -4.94 20.42 -0.24
N PRO A 122 -4.02 20.21 -1.19
CA PRO A 122 -3.45 18.93 -1.62
C PRO A 122 -2.13 18.50 -0.94
N SER A 123 -1.67 19.23 0.07
CA SER A 123 -0.38 18.94 0.70
C SER A 123 -0.46 17.76 1.67
N PHE A 124 0.54 16.89 1.63
CA PHE A 124 0.63 15.70 2.50
C PHE A 124 2.07 15.41 2.92
N GLY A 125 2.24 14.44 3.83
CA GLY A 125 3.51 14.08 4.44
C GLY A 125 3.70 14.65 5.85
N PRO A 126 4.72 14.21 6.60
CA PRO A 126 4.94 14.60 8.00
C PRO A 126 5.16 16.10 8.21
N LEU A 127 5.61 16.83 7.18
CA LEU A 127 5.85 18.27 7.19
C LEU A 127 4.99 19.02 6.16
N CYS A 128 3.94 18.39 5.61
CA CYS A 128 3.19 18.89 4.46
C CYS A 128 4.05 19.14 3.20
N GLN A 129 5.15 18.41 3.04
CA GLN A 129 6.17 18.69 2.03
C GLN A 129 5.85 18.18 0.63
N TYR A 130 4.87 17.28 0.49
CA TYR A 130 4.49 16.69 -0.79
C TYR A 130 3.16 17.24 -1.27
N SER A 131 2.97 17.25 -2.60
CA SER A 131 1.70 17.60 -3.24
C SER A 131 1.57 16.81 -4.54
N PHE A 132 0.34 16.56 -4.99
CA PHE A 132 0.12 15.91 -6.28
C PHE A 132 0.37 16.88 -7.44
N ASP A 133 1.13 16.46 -8.46
CA ASP A 133 1.45 17.26 -9.66
C ASP A 133 0.20 17.63 -10.48
N TYR A 134 -0.87 16.83 -10.40
CA TYR A 134 -2.11 16.99 -11.16
C TYR A 134 -3.32 17.36 -10.27
N TYR A 135 -3.10 18.15 -9.22
CA TYR A 135 -4.20 18.65 -8.41
C TYR A 135 -4.86 19.88 -9.06
N GLU A 136 -6.12 19.75 -9.45
CA GLU A 136 -6.94 20.90 -9.77
C GLU A 136 -7.66 21.43 -8.52
N SER A 137 -7.66 22.75 -8.34
CA SER A 137 -8.26 23.42 -7.16
C SER A 137 -9.76 23.16 -6.94
N HIS A 138 -10.42 22.50 -7.88
CA HIS A 138 -11.84 22.19 -7.80
C HIS A 138 -12.14 20.89 -7.06
N TYR A 139 -11.15 20.02 -6.84
CA TYR A 139 -11.32 18.78 -6.06
C TYR A 139 -11.48 19.10 -4.57
N ARG A 140 -12.40 18.40 -3.90
CA ARG A 140 -12.77 18.65 -2.50
C ARG A 140 -12.21 17.63 -1.52
N SER A 141 -11.78 16.48 -2.01
CA SER A 141 -11.26 15.38 -1.18
C SER A 141 -10.16 14.62 -1.93
N LEU A 142 -9.33 13.91 -1.16
CA LEU A 142 -8.33 12.99 -1.72
C LEU A 142 -8.99 11.90 -2.59
N ALA A 143 -10.14 11.39 -2.17
CA ALA A 143 -10.89 10.38 -2.93
C ALA A 143 -11.27 10.88 -4.33
N GLU A 144 -11.69 12.15 -4.46
CA GLU A 144 -12.03 12.75 -5.76
C GLU A 144 -10.80 12.90 -6.67
N VAL A 145 -9.63 13.20 -6.10
CA VAL A 145 -8.35 13.25 -6.82
C VAL A 145 -7.96 11.87 -7.33
N ILE A 146 -8.04 10.86 -6.46
CA ILE A 146 -7.73 9.45 -6.80
C ILE A 146 -8.67 8.94 -7.89
N HIS A 147 -9.98 9.14 -7.73
CA HIS A 147 -10.98 8.74 -8.71
C HIS A 147 -10.72 9.40 -10.08
N ASN A 148 -10.44 10.70 -10.13
CA ASN A 148 -10.13 11.37 -11.41
C ASN A 148 -8.83 10.88 -12.03
N PHE A 149 -7.82 10.56 -11.23
CA PHE A 149 -6.58 9.99 -11.72
C PHE A 149 -6.83 8.66 -12.45
N TYR A 150 -7.56 7.73 -11.82
CA TYR A 150 -7.87 6.42 -12.41
C TYR A 150 -8.86 6.50 -13.58
N LYS A 151 -9.75 7.50 -13.58
CA LYS A 151 -10.68 7.74 -14.69
C LYS A 151 -9.98 8.21 -15.98
N HIS A 152 -8.98 9.08 -15.87
CA HIS A 152 -8.34 9.72 -17.04
C HIS A 152 -7.05 9.04 -17.48
N ASN A 153 -6.37 8.35 -16.56
CA ASN A 153 -5.20 7.57 -16.88
C ASN A 153 -5.63 6.12 -17.02
N ALA A 154 -5.29 5.49 -18.14
CA ALA A 154 -5.45 4.05 -18.28
C ALA A 154 -4.52 3.35 -17.29
N TYR A 155 -5.01 3.17 -16.07
CA TYR A 155 -4.33 2.39 -15.05
C TYR A 155 -4.47 0.93 -15.44
N LYS A 156 -3.33 0.34 -15.74
CA LYS A 156 -3.20 -1.11 -15.78
C LYS A 156 -2.61 -1.47 -14.43
N PRO A 157 -3.39 -2.01 -13.48
CA PRO A 157 -2.82 -2.51 -12.25
C PRO A 157 -1.67 -3.42 -12.61
N THR A 158 -0.53 -3.22 -11.95
CA THR A 158 0.55 -4.17 -12.14
C THR A 158 0.06 -5.49 -11.59
N ILE A 159 0.01 -6.50 -12.45
CA ILE A 159 -0.24 -7.89 -12.03
C ILE A 159 0.89 -8.40 -11.12
N LEU A 160 2.01 -7.68 -11.07
CA LEU A 160 3.18 -8.02 -10.26
C LEU A 160 2.95 -7.66 -8.80
N THR A 161 2.68 -8.68 -8.00
CA THR A 161 2.94 -8.61 -6.56
C THR A 161 4.26 -9.29 -6.26
N CYS A 162 4.94 -8.86 -5.21
CA CYS A 162 6.02 -9.65 -4.65
C CYS A 162 5.52 -10.25 -3.34
N TYR A 163 5.24 -11.55 -3.35
CA TYR A 163 4.83 -12.24 -2.14
C TYR A 163 6.05 -12.52 -1.27
N THR A 164 6.28 -11.65 -0.27
CA THR A 164 7.43 -11.74 0.65
C THR A 164 7.14 -12.61 1.88
N ASN A 165 5.87 -12.96 2.12
CA ASN A 165 5.46 -13.75 3.28
C ASN A 165 5.83 -15.24 3.13
N LEU A 166 6.13 -15.71 1.92
CA LEU A 166 6.72 -17.03 1.67
C LEU A 166 8.23 -16.87 1.46
N ASN A 167 9.03 -17.59 2.25
CA ASN A 167 10.48 -17.59 2.07
C ASN A 167 10.89 -18.48 0.88
N CYS A 168 10.68 -17.96 -0.32
CA CYS A 168 10.88 -18.63 -1.60
C CYS A 168 12.16 -18.15 -2.30
N ASN A 169 13.05 -19.07 -2.64
CA ASN A 169 14.17 -18.80 -3.55
C ASN A 169 13.74 -18.97 -5.01
N ARG A 170 13.31 -17.88 -5.63
CA ARG A 170 12.95 -17.85 -7.05
C ARG A 170 14.16 -17.73 -7.99
N GLY A 171 15.33 -17.38 -7.46
CA GLY A 171 16.54 -17.15 -8.24
C GLY A 171 17.31 -15.90 -7.77
N PRO A 172 18.28 -15.43 -8.56
CA PRO A 172 19.08 -14.25 -8.18
C PRO A 172 18.20 -13.01 -8.08
N ALA A 173 18.42 -12.21 -7.04
CA ALA A 173 17.75 -10.93 -6.85
C ALA A 173 17.88 -10.05 -8.12
N PRO A 174 16.81 -9.33 -8.52
CA PRO A 174 15.60 -9.01 -7.76
C PRO A 174 14.37 -9.88 -8.12
N ALA A 175 14.57 -11.15 -8.50
CA ALA A 175 13.45 -12.06 -8.79
C ALA A 175 12.55 -12.24 -7.56
N CYS A 176 11.23 -12.10 -7.74
CA CYS A 176 10.24 -12.33 -6.68
C CYS A 176 9.07 -13.18 -7.18
N LEU A 177 8.53 -13.99 -6.27
CA LEU A 177 7.36 -14.83 -6.48
C LEU A 177 6.12 -13.94 -6.56
N ASP A 178 5.34 -14.14 -7.62
CA ASP A 178 4.03 -13.53 -7.76
C ASP A 178 3.00 -14.28 -6.93
N TRP A 179 2.01 -13.59 -6.34
CA TRP A 179 0.93 -14.25 -5.61
C TRP A 179 0.17 -15.28 -6.49
N THR A 180 0.07 -15.01 -7.80
CA THR A 180 -0.57 -15.92 -8.78
C THR A 180 0.21 -17.22 -9.01
N GLU A 181 1.46 -17.28 -8.57
CA GLU A 181 2.35 -18.45 -8.68
C GLU A 181 2.36 -19.26 -7.38
N ILE A 182 1.41 -19.01 -6.47
CA ILE A 182 1.20 -19.83 -5.27
C ILE A 182 0.04 -20.78 -5.56
N CYS A 183 0.29 -22.08 -5.47
CA CYS A 183 -0.71 -23.11 -5.67
C CYS A 183 -1.31 -23.10 -7.09
N ASP A 184 -0.50 -22.78 -8.09
CA ASP A 184 -0.89 -22.76 -9.50
C ASP A 184 -0.62 -24.10 -10.21
N GLY A 185 -0.12 -25.10 -9.47
CA GLY A 185 0.25 -26.42 -9.95
C GLY A 185 1.65 -26.49 -10.56
N LYS A 186 2.44 -25.40 -10.54
CA LYS A 186 3.79 -25.34 -11.08
C LYS A 186 4.78 -24.97 -9.98
N VAL A 187 5.80 -25.81 -9.82
CA VAL A 187 6.91 -25.51 -8.89
C VAL A 187 7.76 -24.38 -9.44
N ASP A 188 7.63 -23.24 -8.78
CA ASP A 188 8.25 -21.96 -9.07
C ASP A 188 9.38 -21.63 -8.06
N CYS A 189 9.29 -22.08 -6.80
CA CYS A 189 10.36 -21.95 -5.82
C CYS A 189 11.40 -23.07 -5.94
N LEU A 190 12.66 -22.69 -6.11
CA LEU A 190 13.78 -23.65 -6.26
C LEU A 190 14.09 -24.40 -4.96
N ASP A 191 13.70 -23.86 -3.80
CA ASP A 191 13.92 -24.44 -2.48
C ASP A 191 12.87 -25.52 -2.11
N GLY A 192 12.50 -26.38 -3.06
CA GLY A 192 11.62 -27.52 -2.82
C GLY A 192 10.13 -27.28 -3.05
N GLY A 193 9.76 -26.30 -3.89
CA GLY A 193 8.38 -26.07 -4.30
C GLY A 193 7.46 -25.67 -3.16
N LEU A 194 7.92 -24.76 -2.29
CA LEU A 194 7.15 -24.26 -1.15
C LEU A 194 5.86 -23.52 -1.56
N ASP A 195 5.88 -22.90 -2.72
CA ASP A 195 4.74 -22.28 -3.41
C ASP A 195 3.60 -23.27 -3.66
N GLU A 196 3.89 -24.56 -3.83
CA GLU A 196 2.92 -25.62 -4.12
C GLU A 196 2.63 -26.50 -2.89
N GLN A 197 3.00 -26.05 -1.69
CA GLN A 197 2.75 -26.75 -0.44
C GLN A 197 1.58 -26.15 0.32
N ASN A 198 0.81 -27.00 1.00
CA ASN A 198 -0.29 -26.60 1.89
C ASN A 198 -1.39 -25.76 1.23
N CYS A 199 -1.59 -25.89 -0.09
CA CYS A 199 -2.61 -25.17 -0.86
C CYS A 199 -4.04 -25.31 -0.32
N TRP A 200 -4.33 -26.45 0.30
CA TRP A 200 -5.59 -26.69 0.99
C TRP A 200 -5.92 -25.61 2.04
N GLN A 201 -4.94 -24.91 2.62
CA GLN A 201 -5.18 -23.84 3.58
C GLN A 201 -5.76 -22.58 2.94
N LEU A 202 -5.43 -22.32 1.66
CA LEU A 202 -6.03 -21.24 0.87
C LEU A 202 -7.44 -21.62 0.41
N GLU A 203 -7.65 -22.90 0.07
CA GLU A 203 -8.95 -23.45 -0.32
C GLU A 203 -9.95 -23.50 0.85
N VAL A 204 -9.48 -23.69 2.08
CA VAL A 204 -10.32 -23.76 3.29
C VAL A 204 -10.57 -22.37 3.91
N ASN A 205 -10.02 -21.29 3.34
CA ASN A 205 -10.29 -19.94 3.82
C ASN A 205 -11.73 -19.53 3.47
N ASP A 206 -12.65 -19.71 4.42
CA ASP A 206 -14.02 -19.18 4.34
C ASP A 206 -14.06 -17.74 4.87
N CYS A 207 -14.57 -16.82 4.05
CA CYS A 207 -14.84 -15.44 4.48
C CYS A 207 -16.11 -15.38 5.37
N GLU A 208 -16.30 -14.28 6.10
CA GLU A 208 -17.54 -14.11 6.88
C GLU A 208 -18.76 -13.90 5.96
N ASP A 209 -19.98 -14.15 6.46
CA ASP A 209 -21.25 -14.02 5.70
C ASP A 209 -21.47 -12.62 5.07
N ASN A 210 -20.73 -11.60 5.53
CA ASN A 210 -20.78 -10.22 5.07
C ASN A 210 -19.59 -9.81 4.19
N GLU A 211 -18.82 -10.77 3.70
CA GLU A 211 -17.62 -10.57 2.89
C GLU A 211 -17.70 -11.30 1.55
N HIS A 212 -17.12 -10.68 0.53
CA HIS A 212 -16.84 -11.29 -0.77
C HIS A 212 -15.44 -11.89 -0.78
N ARG A 213 -15.31 -13.10 -1.35
CA ARG A 213 -14.03 -13.79 -1.51
C ARG A 213 -13.48 -13.55 -2.92
N CYS A 214 -12.37 -12.84 -3.02
CA CYS A 214 -11.62 -12.63 -4.26
C CYS A 214 -11.05 -13.95 -4.81
N THR A 215 -10.68 -13.99 -6.10
CA THR A 215 -10.10 -15.20 -6.72
C THR A 215 -8.70 -15.56 -6.22
N ASN A 216 -8.06 -14.68 -5.46
CA ASN A 216 -6.83 -14.92 -4.72
C ASN A 216 -7.05 -15.41 -3.27
N GLY A 217 -8.31 -15.55 -2.83
CA GLY A 217 -8.67 -15.95 -1.47
C GLY A 217 -8.69 -14.82 -0.44
N GLN A 218 -8.45 -13.57 -0.84
CA GLN A 218 -8.66 -12.37 -0.02
C GLN A 218 -10.16 -12.19 0.26
N CYS A 219 -10.49 -11.83 1.50
CA CYS A 219 -11.84 -11.43 1.89
C CYS A 219 -11.94 -9.90 1.89
N ILE A 220 -12.94 -9.36 1.21
CA ILE A 220 -13.28 -7.93 1.24
C ILE A 220 -14.73 -7.78 1.72
N PRO A 221 -15.10 -6.71 2.44
CA PRO A 221 -16.50 -6.42 2.74
C PRO A 221 -17.38 -6.43 1.49
N TYR A 222 -18.58 -7.01 1.55
CA TYR A 222 -19.51 -7.03 0.40
C TYR A 222 -19.86 -5.65 -0.15
N THR A 223 -19.70 -4.59 0.65
CA THR A 223 -19.90 -3.21 0.20
C THR A 223 -18.91 -2.76 -0.86
N PHE A 224 -17.77 -3.45 -0.97
CA PHE A 224 -16.70 -3.22 -1.95
C PHE A 224 -16.73 -4.23 -3.10
N PHE A 225 -17.79 -5.04 -3.18
CA PHE A 225 -17.95 -5.96 -4.30
C PHE A 225 -18.74 -5.28 -5.42
N LEU A 226 -18.12 -5.15 -6.60
CA LEU A 226 -18.70 -4.50 -7.79
C LEU A 226 -19.17 -3.07 -7.50
N ASP A 227 -18.43 -2.32 -6.69
CA ASP A 227 -18.83 -0.99 -6.24
C ASP A 227 -18.37 0.09 -7.24
N GLU A 228 -17.11 0.05 -7.69
CA GLU A 228 -16.53 0.93 -8.69
C GLU A 228 -15.51 0.22 -9.60
N GLU A 229 -15.88 0.01 -10.87
CA GLU A 229 -15.07 -0.73 -11.88
C GLU A 229 -13.63 -0.21 -12.08
N ALA A 230 -13.34 1.02 -11.65
CA ALA A 230 -12.03 1.67 -11.76
C ALA A 230 -11.17 1.59 -10.48
N MET A 231 -11.70 1.03 -9.38
CA MET A 231 -11.05 1.00 -8.07
C MET A 231 -11.18 -0.41 -7.45
N PRO A 232 -10.35 -1.37 -7.90
CA PRO A 232 -10.35 -2.71 -7.30
C PRO A 232 -9.85 -2.69 -5.85
N ASP A 233 -10.61 -3.31 -4.95
CA ASP A 233 -10.27 -3.61 -3.55
C ASP A 233 -9.62 -4.99 -3.41
N CYS A 234 -9.93 -5.94 -4.28
CA CYS A 234 -9.15 -7.16 -4.40
C CYS A 234 -7.77 -6.85 -5.00
N LEU A 235 -6.72 -7.47 -4.47
CA LEU A 235 -5.36 -7.35 -5.04
C LEU A 235 -5.26 -7.90 -6.47
N ASP A 236 -6.14 -8.84 -6.81
CA ASP A 236 -6.29 -9.41 -8.15
C ASP A 236 -7.28 -8.64 -9.04
N GLY A 237 -7.95 -7.64 -8.48
CA GLY A 237 -9.00 -6.81 -9.08
C GLY A 237 -10.24 -7.56 -9.54
N THR A 238 -10.45 -8.78 -9.03
CA THR A 238 -11.55 -9.64 -9.47
C THR A 238 -12.91 -9.23 -8.92
N ASP A 239 -12.96 -8.44 -7.86
CA ASP A 239 -14.16 -7.77 -7.38
C ASP A 239 -14.82 -6.85 -8.41
N GLU A 240 -14.04 -6.29 -9.33
CA GLU A 240 -14.55 -5.31 -10.30
C GLU A 240 -14.77 -5.88 -11.72
N ILE A 241 -14.43 -7.15 -11.95
CA ILE A 241 -14.59 -7.78 -13.27
C ILE A 241 -15.96 -8.46 -13.38
N ARG A 242 -16.95 -7.71 -13.85
CA ARG A 242 -18.33 -8.21 -14.10
C ARG A 242 -18.44 -9.47 -14.95
N TYR A 243 -17.48 -9.71 -15.85
CA TYR A 243 -17.51 -10.88 -16.74
C TYR A 243 -17.08 -12.18 -16.04
N LEU A 244 -16.34 -12.12 -14.92
CA LEU A 244 -16.00 -13.31 -14.12
C LEU A 244 -17.25 -13.94 -13.50
N TYR A 245 -18.22 -13.11 -13.12
CA TYR A 245 -19.48 -13.51 -12.47
C TYR A 245 -20.64 -13.67 -13.46
N SER A 246 -20.33 -13.77 -14.76
CA SER A 246 -21.32 -14.05 -15.80
C SER A 246 -21.38 -15.56 -16.06
N GLU A 247 -22.57 -16.09 -16.36
CA GLU A 247 -22.78 -17.50 -16.77
C GLU A 247 -21.95 -17.93 -18.00
N LEU A 248 -21.25 -17.00 -18.66
CA LEU A 248 -20.38 -17.24 -19.80
C LEU A 248 -18.89 -17.41 -19.44
N TYR A 249 -18.50 -17.24 -18.17
CA TYR A 249 -17.11 -17.41 -17.76
C TYR A 249 -16.66 -18.87 -17.87
N ARG A 250 -15.54 -19.10 -18.56
CA ARG A 250 -14.94 -20.42 -18.70
C ARG A 250 -13.66 -20.47 -17.90
N CYS A 251 -13.71 -21.26 -16.84
CA CYS A 251 -12.58 -21.58 -15.98
C CYS A 251 -11.36 -22.04 -16.76
N SER A 252 -10.21 -21.46 -16.43
CA SER A 252 -8.91 -21.84 -16.96
C SER A 252 -8.24 -22.84 -16.02
N ASP A 253 -7.49 -23.82 -16.57
CA ASP A 253 -6.72 -24.81 -15.79
C ASP A 253 -5.59 -24.19 -14.94
N LYS A 254 -5.41 -22.86 -15.00
CA LYS A 254 -4.38 -22.09 -14.29
C LYS A 254 -4.94 -21.23 -13.17
N GLU A 255 -6.25 -21.26 -12.97
CA GLU A 255 -6.89 -20.54 -11.87
C GLU A 255 -7.02 -21.48 -10.68
N PRO A 256 -6.92 -20.97 -9.44
CA PRO A 256 -7.19 -21.79 -8.29
C PRO A 256 -8.62 -22.33 -8.38
N THR A 257 -8.79 -23.58 -7.98
CA THR A 257 -10.05 -24.36 -8.03
C THR A 257 -11.26 -23.59 -7.52
N PHE A 258 -11.07 -22.81 -6.45
CA PHE A 258 -12.12 -22.03 -5.81
C PHE A 258 -12.58 -20.80 -6.62
N ALA A 259 -11.79 -20.29 -7.57
CA ALA A 259 -12.23 -19.21 -8.46
C ALA A 259 -13.42 -19.62 -9.35
N CYS A 260 -13.71 -20.92 -9.39
CA CYS A 260 -14.69 -21.55 -10.26
C CYS A 260 -15.79 -22.29 -9.51
N GLU A 261 -15.70 -22.38 -8.18
CA GLU A 261 -16.72 -23.03 -7.35
C GLU A 261 -17.97 -22.14 -7.19
N ASP A 262 -17.81 -20.81 -7.32
CA ASP A 262 -18.92 -19.84 -7.23
C ASP A 262 -19.61 -19.54 -8.57
N VAL A 263 -19.15 -20.12 -9.69
CA VAL A 263 -19.83 -20.02 -11.00
C VAL A 263 -20.78 -21.20 -11.18
N THR A 264 -21.91 -21.20 -10.46
CA THR A 264 -23.01 -22.15 -10.67
C THR A 264 -24.36 -21.48 -10.90
#